data_AF-A0A7D5MVD6-F1
#
_entry.id   AF-A0A7D5MVD6-F1
#
_cell.length_a   1.000
_cell.length_b   1.000
_cell.length_c   1.000
_cell.angle_alpha   90.00
_cell.angle_beta   90.00
_cell.angle_gamma   90.00
#
_symmetry.space_group_name_H-M   'P 1'
#
loop_
_entity.id
_entity.type
_entity.pdbx_description
1 polymer ?
#
loop_
_entity_poly.entity_id
_entity_poly.type
_entity_poly.pdbx_seq_one_letter_code
_entity_poly.pdbx_strand_id
1 'polypeptide(L)'
;MRVWAVMAMASITVLPTKEPGAGFWAASVRNGYEPELLWTMASQAIARAFALTPAETRDFLDGAGGRALADDIDFIVGGAIDAEDIEALIEARLRHLGWRRLYAQMIDEVRERHHIPRPM
;
A
#
# COMPACT_ATOMS: atom_id res chain seq x y z
N MET A 1 9.57 -29.93 -10.50
CA MET A 1 9.28 -29.84 -9.06
C MET A 1 9.65 -28.44 -8.58
N ARG A 2 8.67 -27.55 -8.41
CA ARG A 2 8.89 -26.23 -7.81
C ARG A 2 8.35 -26.29 -6.38
N VAL A 3 9.26 -26.48 -5.44
CA VAL A 3 9.00 -26.26 -4.02
C VAL A 3 9.14 -24.76 -3.82
N TRP A 4 8.03 -24.03 -3.81
CA TRP A 4 8.00 -22.65 -3.33
C TRP A 4 7.35 -22.73 -1.97
N ALA A 5 8.19 -22.56 -0.95
CA ALA A 5 7.76 -22.54 0.42
C ALA A 5 6.62 -21.54 0.57
N VAL A 6 5.54 -21.96 1.20
CA VAL A 6 4.58 -21.05 1.83
C VAL A 6 5.40 -20.22 2.81
N MET A 7 5.86 -19.04 2.37
CA MET A 7 6.52 -18.10 3.24
C MET A 7 5.47 -17.71 4.27
N ALA A 8 5.64 -18.20 5.49
CA ALA A 8 4.89 -17.74 6.65
C ALA A 8 4.95 -16.20 6.62
N MET A 9 3.82 -15.58 6.27
CA MET A 9 3.69 -14.13 6.25
C MET A 9 3.93 -13.66 7.68
N ALA A 10 5.11 -13.09 7.95
CA ALA A 10 5.31 -12.35 9.20
C ALA A 10 4.15 -11.35 9.31
N SER A 11 3.34 -11.50 10.35
CA SER A 11 2.13 -10.71 10.55
C SER A 11 2.55 -9.29 10.88
N ILE A 12 2.60 -8.43 9.86
CA ILE A 12 2.78 -6.99 10.03
C ILE A 12 1.49 -6.46 10.64
N THR A 13 1.59 -5.69 11.72
CA THR A 13 0.42 -5.03 12.31
C THR A 13 -0.17 -4.07 11.27
N VAL A 14 -1.40 -4.35 10.82
CA VAL A 14 -2.16 -3.46 9.95
C VAL A 14 -3.02 -2.57 10.84
N LEU A 15 -2.79 -1.26 10.76
CA LEU A 15 -3.65 -0.29 11.44
C LEU A 15 -4.87 0.02 10.56
N PRO A 16 -6.04 0.29 11.15
CA PRO A 16 -7.18 0.78 10.38
C PRO A 16 -6.88 2.14 9.75
N THR A 17 -7.50 2.44 8.61
CA THR A 17 -7.49 3.78 8.00
C THR A 17 -7.95 4.83 9.02
N LYS A 18 -7.32 6.01 9.01
CA LYS A 18 -7.84 7.19 9.72
C LYS A 18 -8.82 7.99 8.86
N GLU A 19 -8.71 7.85 7.54
CA GLU A 19 -9.36 8.70 6.55
C GLU A 19 -10.19 7.87 5.55
N PRO A 20 -11.32 7.25 5.97
CA PRO A 20 -12.14 6.43 5.06
C PRO A 20 -12.68 7.18 3.83
N GLY A 21 -12.71 8.52 3.89
CA GLY A 21 -13.15 9.39 2.80
C GLY A 21 -12.04 9.82 1.83
N ALA A 22 -10.79 9.44 2.07
CA ALA A 22 -9.64 9.82 1.24
C ALA A 22 -8.69 8.64 0.95
N GLY A 23 -7.59 8.95 0.25
CA GLY A 23 -6.48 8.01 0.01
C GLY A 23 -6.88 6.74 -0.73
N PHE A 24 -6.24 5.65 -0.33
CA PHE A 24 -6.44 4.32 -0.88
C PHE A 24 -7.83 3.77 -0.54
N TRP A 25 -8.29 3.92 0.71
CA TRP A 25 -9.56 3.36 1.17
C TRP A 25 -10.75 3.88 0.36
N ALA A 26 -10.89 5.20 0.24
CA ALA A 26 -11.99 5.80 -0.50
C ALA A 26 -11.94 5.48 -2.01
N ALA A 27 -10.74 5.28 -2.55
CA ALA A 27 -10.57 4.86 -3.92
C ALA A 27 -11.00 3.40 -4.13
N SER A 28 -10.64 2.48 -3.21
CA SER A 28 -11.12 1.09 -3.24
C SER A 28 -12.64 1.01 -3.20
N VAL A 29 -13.29 1.77 -2.30
CA VAL A 29 -14.76 1.83 -2.22
C VAL A 29 -15.37 2.35 -3.52
N ARG A 30 -14.87 3.47 -4.04
CA ARG A 30 -15.41 4.09 -5.27
C ARG A 30 -15.29 3.14 -6.48
N ASN A 31 -14.24 2.33 -6.51
CA ASN A 31 -13.97 1.40 -7.60
C ASN A 31 -14.64 0.03 -7.40
N GLY A 32 -15.45 -0.13 -6.35
CA GLY A 32 -16.27 -1.33 -6.12
C GLY A 32 -15.52 -2.53 -5.54
N TYR A 33 -14.33 -2.31 -4.96
CA TYR A 33 -13.57 -3.34 -4.27
C TYR A 33 -14.00 -3.51 -2.81
N GLU A 34 -13.67 -4.66 -2.21
CA GLU A 34 -13.76 -4.89 -0.76
C GLU A 34 -12.63 -4.13 -0.02
N PRO A 35 -12.92 -2.98 0.62
CA PRO A 35 -11.88 -2.06 1.06
C PRO A 35 -11.05 -2.61 2.22
N GLU A 36 -11.64 -3.38 3.14
CA GLU A 36 -10.93 -4.05 4.24
C GLU A 36 -9.87 -5.03 3.71
N LEU A 37 -10.23 -5.79 2.68
CA LEU A 37 -9.37 -6.79 2.06
C LEU A 37 -8.20 -6.10 1.35
N LEU A 38 -8.49 -5.16 0.46
CA LEU A 38 -7.48 -4.39 -0.28
C LEU A 38 -6.57 -3.61 0.66
N TRP A 39 -7.12 -2.99 1.70
CA TRP A 39 -6.36 -2.24 2.69
C TRP A 39 -5.34 -3.14 3.39
N THR A 40 -5.75 -4.35 3.78
CA THR A 40 -4.89 -5.33 4.42
C THR A 40 -3.76 -5.77 3.49
N MET A 41 -4.09 -6.10 2.23
CA MET A 41 -3.13 -6.55 1.23
C MET A 41 -2.12 -5.45 0.86
N ALA A 42 -2.60 -4.24 0.55
CA ALA A 42 -1.76 -3.09 0.24
C ALA A 42 -0.85 -2.70 1.42
N SER A 43 -1.36 -2.73 2.65
CA SER A 43 -0.57 -2.47 3.86
C SER A 43 0.58 -3.44 3.99
N GLN A 44 0.32 -4.73 3.82
CA GLN A 44 1.35 -5.76 3.92
C GLN A 44 2.41 -5.61 2.82
N ALA A 45 1.99 -5.41 1.57
CA ALA A 45 2.88 -5.31 0.43
C ALA A 45 3.79 -4.07 0.51
N ILE A 46 3.23 -2.88 0.78
CA ILE A 46 4.00 -1.63 0.91
C ILE A 46 4.94 -1.67 2.12
N ALA A 47 4.47 -2.16 3.27
CA ALA A 47 5.30 -2.27 4.46
C ALA A 47 6.52 -3.17 4.23
N ARG A 48 6.36 -4.30 3.53
CA ARG A 48 7.47 -5.20 3.18
C ARG A 48 8.42 -4.56 2.19
N ALA A 49 7.89 -3.99 1.12
CA ALA A 49 8.66 -3.41 0.03
C ALA A 49 9.61 -2.30 0.49
N PHE A 50 9.18 -1.49 1.44
CA PHE A 50 9.90 -0.30 1.87
C PHE A 50 10.34 -0.31 3.35
N ALA A 51 10.11 -1.44 4.03
CA ALA A 51 10.37 -1.60 5.46
C ALA A 51 9.71 -0.49 6.31
N LEU A 52 8.43 -0.22 6.06
CA LEU A 52 7.67 0.80 6.80
C LEU A 52 7.13 0.23 8.12
N THR A 53 7.05 1.09 9.13
CA THR A 53 6.29 0.82 10.34
C THR A 53 4.79 0.80 10.06
N PRO A 54 3.96 0.21 10.95
CA PRO A 54 2.50 0.24 10.81
C PRO A 54 1.92 1.66 10.66
N ALA A 55 2.50 2.64 11.37
CA ALA A 55 2.03 4.01 11.34
C ALA A 55 2.36 4.70 10.00
N GLU A 56 3.60 4.57 9.53
CA GLU A 56 4.02 5.12 8.23
C GLU A 56 3.26 4.47 7.08
N THR A 57 3.01 3.16 7.17
CA THR A 57 2.22 2.43 6.17
C THR A 57 0.81 2.99 6.05
N ARG A 58 0.11 3.15 7.18
CA ARG A 58 -1.22 3.76 7.19
C ARG A 58 -1.16 5.18 6.64
N ASP A 59 -0.24 6.00 7.12
CA ASP A 59 -0.19 7.42 6.76
C ASP A 59 0.22 7.61 5.28
N PHE A 60 0.97 6.67 4.68
CA PHE A 60 1.18 6.59 3.22
C PHE A 60 -0.10 6.24 2.47
N LEU A 61 -0.84 5.21 2.92
CA LEU A 61 -2.06 4.73 2.27
C LEU A 61 -3.26 5.69 2.42
N ASP A 62 -3.36 6.40 3.54
CA ASP A 62 -4.35 7.46 3.74
C ASP A 62 -4.00 8.72 2.91
N GLY A 63 -2.74 8.85 2.49
CA GLY A 63 -2.23 10.02 1.76
C GLY A 63 -2.25 9.90 0.23
N ALA A 64 -1.45 10.76 -0.41
CA ALA A 64 -1.31 10.81 -1.86
C ALA A 64 -0.70 9.54 -2.46
N GLY A 65 0.17 8.84 -1.72
CA GLY A 65 0.75 7.57 -2.13
C GLY A 65 -0.29 6.47 -2.28
N GLY A 66 -1.21 6.35 -1.31
CA GLY A 66 -2.34 5.45 -1.40
C GLY A 66 -3.29 5.81 -2.53
N ARG A 67 -3.54 7.11 -2.78
CA ARG A 67 -4.36 7.52 -3.94
C ARG A 67 -3.72 7.09 -5.27
N ALA A 68 -2.43 7.34 -5.44
CA ALA A 68 -1.69 6.96 -6.63
C ALA A 68 -1.68 5.44 -6.83
N LEU A 69 -1.55 4.65 -5.76
CA LEU A 69 -1.64 3.19 -5.81
C LEU A 69 -3.04 2.71 -6.25
N ALA A 70 -4.10 3.32 -5.73
CA ALA A 70 -5.47 2.94 -6.08
C ALA A 70 -5.82 3.28 -7.54
N ASP A 71 -5.39 4.46 -8.02
CA ASP A 71 -5.54 4.83 -9.43
C ASP A 71 -4.80 3.84 -10.34
N ASP A 72 -3.75 3.17 -9.84
CA ASP A 72 -2.97 2.17 -10.57
C ASP A 72 -3.67 0.80 -10.66
N ILE A 73 -4.32 0.37 -9.57
CA ILE A 73 -5.11 -0.87 -9.51
C ILE A 73 -6.29 -0.81 -10.49
N ASP A 74 -6.86 0.39 -10.69
CA ASP A 74 -7.99 0.62 -11.59
C ASP A 74 -7.70 0.27 -13.07
N PHE A 75 -6.41 0.20 -13.46
CA PHE A 75 -5.99 -0.14 -14.83
C PHE A 75 -5.76 -1.64 -15.07
N ILE A 76 -5.89 -2.50 -14.05
CA ILE A 76 -5.75 -3.94 -14.24
C ILE A 76 -7.05 -4.50 -14.85
N VAL A 77 -7.00 -4.83 -16.13
CA VAL A 77 -8.10 -5.50 -16.85
C VAL A 77 -8.37 -6.85 -16.18
N GLY A 78 -9.54 -6.98 -15.54
CA GLY A 78 -9.93 -8.15 -14.75
C GLY A 78 -10.07 -7.88 -13.26
N GLY A 79 -9.54 -6.75 -12.76
CA GLY A 79 -9.55 -6.34 -11.35
C GLY A 79 -8.60 -7.20 -10.52
N ALA A 80 -7.62 -6.61 -9.85
CA ALA A 80 -6.84 -7.33 -8.85
C ALA A 80 -7.75 -7.57 -7.63
N ILE A 81 -8.30 -8.77 -7.52
CA ILE A 81 -9.29 -9.15 -6.50
C ILE A 81 -8.70 -9.99 -5.37
N ASP A 82 -7.46 -10.48 -5.52
CA ASP A 82 -6.76 -11.23 -4.47
C ASP A 82 -5.38 -10.65 -4.12
N ALA A 83 -4.78 -11.19 -3.04
CA ALA A 83 -3.53 -10.68 -2.48
C ALA A 83 -2.36 -10.84 -3.44
N GLU A 84 -2.36 -11.92 -4.20
CA GLU A 84 -1.26 -12.26 -5.10
C GLU A 84 -1.21 -11.27 -6.27
N ASP A 85 -2.38 -10.89 -6.81
CA ASP A 85 -2.46 -9.87 -7.86
C ASP A 85 -2.04 -8.48 -7.37
N ILE A 86 -2.43 -8.09 -6.15
CA ILE A 86 -2.05 -6.80 -5.55
C ILE A 86 -0.55 -6.77 -5.24
N GLU A 87 0.00 -7.84 -4.67
CA GLU A 87 1.43 -7.97 -4.40
C GLU A 87 2.22 -7.95 -5.72
N ALA A 88 1.78 -8.71 -6.73
CA ALA A 88 2.42 -8.73 -8.05
C ALA A 88 2.38 -7.36 -8.75
N LEU A 89 1.27 -6.61 -8.64
CA LEU A 89 1.18 -5.25 -9.14
C LEU A 89 2.19 -4.34 -8.44
N ILE A 90 2.19 -4.33 -7.10
CA ILE A 90 3.10 -3.50 -6.31
C ILE A 90 4.54 -3.86 -6.68
N GLU A 91 4.90 -5.14 -6.73
CA GLU A 91 6.21 -5.58 -7.19
C GLU A 91 6.54 -5.11 -8.61
N ALA A 92 5.60 -5.22 -9.55
CA ALA A 92 5.80 -4.76 -10.92
C ALA A 92 6.07 -3.25 -10.96
N ARG A 93 5.39 -2.46 -10.13
CA ARG A 93 5.64 -1.03 -9.98
C ARG A 93 6.98 -0.73 -9.31
N LEU A 94 7.39 -1.53 -8.33
CA LEU A 94 8.72 -1.41 -7.72
C LEU A 94 9.85 -1.76 -8.68
N ARG A 95 9.60 -2.64 -9.66
CA ARG A 95 10.54 -2.93 -10.76
C ARG A 95 10.62 -1.77 -11.76
N HIS A 96 9.60 -0.92 -11.87
CA HIS A 96 9.60 0.26 -12.72
C HIS A 96 10.27 1.46 -12.02
N LEU A 97 11.43 1.89 -12.51
CA LEU A 97 12.28 2.91 -11.85
C LEU A 97 11.55 4.23 -11.54
N GLY A 98 10.68 4.70 -12.44
CA GLY A 98 9.92 5.95 -12.22
C GLY A 98 8.91 5.84 -11.07
N TRP A 99 8.23 4.69 -10.95
CA TRP A 99 7.22 4.45 -9.93
C TRP A 99 7.87 4.24 -8.56
N ARG A 100 8.93 3.43 -8.52
CA ARG A 100 9.72 3.25 -7.30
C ARG A 100 10.24 4.57 -6.75
N ARG A 101 10.73 5.47 -7.63
CA ARG A 101 11.22 6.79 -7.22
C ARG A 101 10.09 7.66 -6.66
N LEU A 102 8.93 7.67 -7.30
CA LEU A 102 7.77 8.43 -6.84
C LEU A 102 7.33 7.97 -5.44
N TYR A 103 7.19 6.65 -5.24
CA TYR A 103 6.81 6.10 -3.93
C TYR A 103 7.86 6.38 -2.86
N ALA A 104 9.15 6.25 -3.20
CA ALA A 104 10.22 6.58 -2.26
C ALA A 104 10.16 8.05 -1.80
N GLN A 105 9.91 9.00 -2.72
CA GLN A 105 9.75 10.41 -2.38
C GLN A 105 8.57 10.65 -1.42
N MET A 106 7.41 10.05 -1.73
CA MET A 106 6.23 10.16 -0.85
C MET A 106 6.45 9.51 0.52
N ILE A 107 7.22 8.43 0.58
CA ILE A 107 7.61 7.75 1.82
C ILE A 107 8.56 8.63 2.64
N ASP A 108 9.52 9.29 2.00
CA ASP A 108 10.44 10.21 2.69
C ASP A 108 9.66 11.38 3.32
N GLU A 109 8.66 11.92 2.63
CA GLU A 109 7.74 12.92 3.21
C GLU A 109 6.93 12.38 4.39
N VAL A 110 6.44 11.12 4.31
CA VAL A 110 5.75 10.47 5.44
C VAL A 110 6.71 10.35 6.63
N ARG A 111 7.93 9.86 6.41
CA ARG A 111 8.96 9.72 7.45
C ARG A 111 9.29 11.05 8.09
N GLU A 112 9.47 12.10 7.30
CA GLU A 112 9.73 13.44 7.81
C GLU A 112 8.62 13.90 8.76
N ARG A 113 7.34 13.67 8.40
CA ARG A 113 6.20 13.97 9.29
C ARG A 113 6.18 13.13 10.57
N HIS A 114 6.73 11.91 10.57
CA HIS A 114 6.85 11.06 11.76
C HIS A 114 8.06 11.43 12.64
N HIS A 115 9.12 11.97 12.04
CA HIS A 115 10.33 12.42 12.74
C HIS A 115 10.18 13.82 13.33
N ILE A 116 9.32 14.67 12.75
CA ILE A 116 8.95 15.95 13.34
C ILE A 116 7.95 15.69 14.48
N PRO A 117 8.25 16.05 15.74
CA PRO A 117 7.28 15.96 16.82
C PRO A 117 6.07 16.85 16.49
N ARG A 118 4.86 16.29 16.50
CA ARG A 118 3.65 17.10 16.31
C ARG A 118 3.61 18.20 17.37
N PRO A 119 3.39 19.47 17.01
CA PRO A 119 3.06 20.48 18.00
C PRO A 119 1.77 20.04 18.71
N MET A 120 1.83 20.02 20.04
CA MET A 120 0.68 19.78 20.91
C MET A 120 -0.35 20.91 20.78
#